data_AF-A0A073AUD0-F1
#
_entry.id   AF-A0A073AUD0-F1
#
_cell.length_a   1.000
_cell.length_b   1.000
_cell.length_c   1.000
_cell.angle_alpha   90.00
_cell.angle_beta   90.00
_cell.angle_gamma   90.00
#
_symmetry.space_group_name_H-M   'P 1'
#
loop_
_entity.id
_entity.type
_entity.pdbx_description
1 polymer ?
#
loop_
_entity_poly.entity_id
_entity_poly.type
_entity_poly.pdbx_seq_one_letter_code
_entity_poly.pdbx_strand_id
1 'polypeptide(L)'
;MMVEGAVRAPARRRFLLLLGWAGAVALVIAVFPVLVRGELPDPLAVGWNYSGYPSKSAGLGEYVLLSLLKWAVVAGVWAVFAHRWPWGPALPGAALGGFGVLLAGEVVQTVLANVGVSDFREAAPPGGHGWVALGCVLGGWLGWRLANRG
;
A
#
# COMPACT_ATOMS: atom_id res chain seq x y z
N MET A 1 -41.36 -15.28 5.51
CA MET A 1 -40.14 -14.93 6.28
C MET A 1 -38.97 -15.77 5.74
N MET A 2 -38.46 -15.48 4.54
CA MET A 2 -37.41 -16.28 3.88
C MET A 2 -36.56 -15.46 2.88
N VAL A 3 -36.36 -14.16 3.12
CA VAL A 3 -35.63 -13.27 2.17
C VAL A 3 -34.33 -12.69 2.75
N GLU A 4 -34.07 -12.81 4.06
CA GLU A 4 -32.89 -12.19 4.69
C GLU A 4 -31.56 -12.96 4.52
N GLY A 5 -31.59 -14.25 4.12
CA GLY A 5 -30.39 -15.08 4.03
C GLY A 5 -29.52 -14.81 2.80
N ALA A 6 -30.14 -14.52 1.65
CA ALA A 6 -29.43 -14.40 0.37
C ALA A 6 -28.67 -13.07 0.21
N VAL A 7 -29.13 -12.00 0.87
CA VAL A 7 -28.56 -10.65 0.73
C VAL A 7 -27.25 -10.47 1.53
N ARG A 8 -27.00 -11.29 2.56
CA ARG A 8 -25.83 -11.13 3.46
C ARG A 8 -24.54 -11.77 2.94
N ALA A 9 -24.63 -12.86 2.18
CA ALA A 9 -23.48 -13.59 1.65
C ALA A 9 -22.56 -12.73 0.73
N PRO A 10 -23.07 -11.94 -0.24
CA PRO A 10 -22.21 -11.14 -1.10
C PRO A 10 -21.50 -9.98 -0.38
N ALA A 11 -22.17 -9.34 0.59
CA ALA A 11 -21.56 -8.25 1.38
C ALA A 11 -20.41 -8.76 2.26
N ARG A 12 -20.60 -9.90 2.94
CA ARG A 12 -19.54 -10.52 3.76
C ARG A 12 -18.33 -10.93 2.93
N ARG A 13 -18.55 -11.53 1.74
CA ARG A 13 -17.46 -11.92 0.84
C ARG A 13 -16.64 -10.72 0.37
N ARG A 14 -17.30 -9.63 -0.04
CA ARG A 14 -16.62 -8.38 -0.45
C ARG A 14 -15.76 -7.82 0.69
N PHE A 15 -16.33 -7.73 1.90
CA PHE A 15 -15.61 -7.25 3.07
C PHE A 15 -14.35 -8.07 3.36
N LEU A 16 -14.45 -9.41 3.32
CA LEU A 16 -13.29 -10.28 3.52
C LEU A 16 -12.22 -10.12 2.44
N LEU A 17 -12.60 -9.90 1.18
CA LEU A 17 -11.64 -9.66 0.10
C LEU A 17 -10.91 -8.33 0.27
N LEU A 18 -11.63 -7.26 0.64
CA LEU A 18 -11.03 -5.95 0.92
C LEU A 18 -10.12 -6.00 2.15
N LEU A 19 -10.54 -6.71 3.20
CA LEU A 19 -9.73 -6.93 4.39
C LEU A 19 -8.47 -7.75 4.07
N GLY A 20 -8.61 -8.82 3.27
CA GLY A 20 -7.49 -9.64 2.82
C GLY A 20 -6.49 -8.84 1.99
N TRP A 21 -6.97 -7.98 1.08
CA TRP A 21 -6.13 -7.05 0.33
C TRP A 21 -5.39 -6.08 1.25
N ALA A 22 -6.10 -5.47 2.21
CA ALA A 22 -5.47 -4.54 3.15
C ALA A 22 -4.43 -5.21 4.04
N GLY A 23 -4.69 -6.45 4.46
CA GLY A 23 -3.71 -7.28 5.15
C GLY A 23 -2.50 -7.61 4.28
N ALA A 24 -2.69 -7.93 3.00
CA ALA A 24 -1.61 -8.23 2.08
C ALA A 24 -0.68 -7.01 1.85
N VAL A 25 -1.26 -5.81 1.69
CA VAL A 25 -0.47 -4.57 1.57
C VAL A 25 0.32 -4.31 2.86
N ALA A 26 -0.32 -4.44 4.03
CA ALA A 26 0.36 -4.29 5.32
C ALA A 26 1.48 -5.32 5.49
N LEU A 27 1.26 -6.57 5.06
CA LEU A 27 2.26 -7.62 5.08
C LEU A 27 3.48 -7.25 4.22
N VAL A 28 3.27 -6.73 3.00
CA VAL A 28 4.38 -6.28 2.14
C VAL A 28 5.15 -5.15 2.82
N ILE A 29 4.47 -4.15 3.36
CA ILE A 29 5.09 -3.01 4.05
C ILE A 29 5.94 -3.48 5.24
N ALA A 30 5.48 -4.47 6.00
CA ALA A 30 6.18 -4.94 7.20
C ALA A 30 7.28 -5.96 6.90
N VAL A 31 7.02 -6.91 6.01
CA VAL A 31 7.90 -8.08 5.82
C VAL A 31 9.04 -7.76 4.87
N PHE A 32 8.78 -7.06 3.76
CA PHE A 32 9.81 -6.81 2.76
C PHE A 32 11.06 -6.11 3.32
N PRO A 33 10.95 -5.01 4.10
CA PRO A 33 12.12 -4.34 4.68
C PRO A 33 12.88 -5.24 5.68
N VAL A 34 12.16 -6.12 6.39
CA VAL A 34 12.76 -7.06 7.35
C VAL A 34 13.56 -8.15 6.63
N LEU A 35 13.10 -8.61 5.47
CA LEU A 35 13.80 -9.63 4.68
C LEU A 35 15.18 -9.17 4.20
N VAL A 36 15.31 -7.88 3.86
CA VAL A 36 16.57 -7.30 3.35
C VAL A 36 17.33 -6.48 4.40
N ARG A 37 16.91 -6.51 5.67
CA ARG A 37 17.45 -5.65 6.73
C ARG A 37 18.98 -5.71 6.91
N GLY A 38 19.60 -6.84 6.57
CA GLY A 38 21.05 -7.05 6.69
C GLY A 38 21.86 -6.29 5.64
N GLU A 39 21.20 -5.77 4.61
CA GLU A 39 21.80 -5.03 3.50
C GLU A 39 21.43 -3.54 3.53
N LEU A 40 20.71 -3.09 4.56
CA LEU A 40 20.26 -1.71 4.69
C LEU A 40 21.18 -0.91 5.63
N PRO A 41 21.51 0.35 5.30
CA PRO A 41 22.16 1.26 6.23
C PRO A 41 21.20 1.63 7.37
N ASP A 42 21.77 2.05 8.51
CA ASP A 42 21.03 2.64 9.62
C ASP A 42 21.58 4.04 9.93
N PRO A 43 20.82 5.13 9.68
CA PRO A 43 19.45 5.17 9.16
C PRO A 43 19.36 4.92 7.65
N LEU A 44 18.15 4.75 7.10
CA LEU A 44 17.89 4.67 5.66
C LEU A 44 17.40 6.00 5.08
N ALA A 45 17.63 6.22 3.79
CA ALA A 45 17.09 7.36 3.05
C ALA A 45 15.61 7.13 2.75
N VAL A 46 14.77 8.09 3.14
CA VAL A 46 13.30 8.03 2.97
C VAL A 46 12.75 9.20 2.19
N GLY A 47 13.61 10.11 1.74
CA GLY A 47 13.22 11.25 0.93
C GLY A 47 14.39 11.85 0.18
N TRP A 48 14.17 12.20 -1.07
CA TRP A 48 15.14 12.81 -1.96
C TRP A 48 14.68 14.21 -2.36
N ASN A 49 15.62 15.14 -2.55
CA ASN A 49 15.32 16.47 -3.07
C ASN A 49 15.20 16.45 -4.62
N TYR A 50 14.84 17.58 -5.21
CA TYR A 50 14.68 17.70 -6.67
C TYR A 50 15.98 17.46 -7.46
N SER A 51 17.14 17.61 -6.82
CA SER A 51 18.44 17.31 -7.41
C SER A 51 18.82 15.83 -7.30
N GLY A 52 17.94 14.99 -6.73
CA GLY A 52 18.13 13.54 -6.59
C GLY A 52 18.99 13.14 -5.39
N TYR A 53 19.36 14.07 -4.50
CA TYR A 53 20.12 13.75 -3.30
C TYR A 53 19.21 13.38 -2.13
N PRO A 54 19.58 12.38 -1.30
CA PRO A 54 18.91 12.10 -0.04
C PRO A 54 18.84 13.36 0.85
N SER A 55 17.65 13.68 1.32
CA SER A 55 17.36 14.86 2.15
C SER A 55 16.70 14.53 3.48
N LYS A 56 16.10 13.34 3.59
CA LYS A 56 15.48 12.84 4.83
C LYS A 56 15.90 11.40 5.07
N SER A 57 16.09 11.07 6.32
CA SER A 57 16.41 9.73 6.79
C SER A 57 15.50 9.32 7.94
N ALA A 58 15.33 8.02 8.14
CA ALA A 58 14.60 7.45 9.27
C ALA A 58 15.22 6.10 9.63
N GLY A 59 15.05 5.66 10.87
CA GLY A 59 15.38 4.26 11.24
C GLY A 59 14.38 3.28 10.60
N LEU A 60 14.79 2.02 10.40
CA LEU A 60 13.94 1.01 9.74
C LEU A 60 12.59 0.83 10.44
N GLY A 61 12.60 0.71 11.78
CA GLY A 61 11.39 0.54 12.57
C GLY A 61 10.45 1.73 12.50
N GLU A 62 11.00 2.96 12.53
CA GLU A 62 10.24 4.19 12.39
C GLU A 62 9.59 4.29 11.01
N TYR A 63 10.35 4.03 9.95
CA TYR A 63 9.86 4.06 8.58
C TYR A 63 8.72 3.06 8.34
N VAL A 64 8.88 1.82 8.80
CA VAL A 64 7.84 0.78 8.69
C VAL A 64 6.59 1.16 9.48
N LEU A 65 6.75 1.64 10.72
CA LEU A 65 5.63 2.06 11.55
C LEU A 65 4.83 3.20 10.89
N LEU A 66 5.51 4.25 10.45
CA LEU A 66 4.87 5.39 9.78
C LEU A 66 4.18 4.96 8.48
N SER A 67 4.77 4.05 7.71
CA SER A 67 4.18 3.50 6.48
C SER A 67 2.92 2.67 6.77
N LEU A 68 2.93 1.85 7.83
CA LEU A 68 1.75 1.10 8.28
C LEU A 68 0.65 2.03 8.78
N LEU A 69 0.98 3.09 9.52
CA LEU A 69 0.02 4.10 9.96
C LEU A 69 -0.60 4.83 8.77
N LYS A 70 0.21 5.26 7.79
CA LYS A 70 -0.26 5.88 6.54
C LYS A 70 -1.21 4.93 5.81
N TRP A 71 -0.87 3.65 5.70
CA TRP A 71 -1.75 2.66 5.08
C TRP A 71 -3.05 2.46 5.86
N ALA A 72 -2.99 2.34 7.19
CA ALA A 72 -4.17 2.17 8.04
C ALA A 72 -5.15 3.34 7.88
N VAL A 73 -4.66 4.57 7.80
CA VAL A 73 -5.48 5.77 7.54
C VAL A 73 -6.15 5.68 6.17
N VAL A 74 -5.38 5.39 5.12
CA VAL A 74 -5.91 5.27 3.74
C VAL A 74 -6.96 4.17 3.66
N ALA A 75 -6.65 2.98 4.19
CA ALA A 75 -7.56 1.85 4.19
C ALA A 75 -8.83 2.13 4.99
N GLY A 76 -8.71 2.75 6.17
CA GLY A 76 -9.84 3.14 7.00
C GLY A 76 -10.77 4.14 6.31
N VAL A 77 -10.21 5.20 5.72
CA VAL A 77 -11.00 6.21 4.98
C VAL A 77 -11.79 5.57 3.85
N TRP A 78 -11.14 4.76 3.00
CA TRP A 78 -11.82 4.12 1.87
C TRP A 78 -12.78 3.02 2.31
N ALA A 79 -12.53 2.31 3.42
CA ALA A 79 -13.48 1.37 3.99
C ALA A 79 -14.76 2.07 4.48
N VAL A 80 -14.63 3.24 5.12
CA VAL A 80 -15.78 4.06 5.53
C VAL A 80 -16.59 4.50 4.30
N PHE A 81 -15.93 4.97 3.25
CA PHE A 81 -16.61 5.31 2.00
C PHE A 81 -17.26 4.10 1.34
N ALA A 82 -16.61 2.94 1.30
CA ALA A 82 -17.20 1.71 0.75
C ALA A 82 -18.54 1.34 1.43
N HIS A 83 -18.73 1.72 2.69
CA HIS A 83 -19.95 1.46 3.43
C HIS A 83 -21.00 2.59 3.36
N ARG A 84 -20.55 3.85 3.32
CA ARG A 84 -21.42 5.04 3.46
C ARG A 84 -21.76 5.72 2.14
N TRP A 85 -21.07 5.39 1.05
CA TRP A 85 -21.16 6.14 -0.19
C TRP A 85 -22.40 5.79 -1.03
N PRO A 86 -23.22 6.79 -1.43
CA PRO A 86 -24.50 6.54 -2.10
C PRO A 86 -24.35 5.96 -3.51
N TRP A 87 -23.18 6.07 -4.13
CA TRP A 87 -22.90 5.54 -5.48
C TRP A 87 -22.26 4.15 -5.48
N GLY A 88 -22.24 3.48 -4.33
CA GLY A 88 -21.77 2.10 -4.19
C GLY A 88 -20.25 1.93 -3.98
N PRO A 89 -19.80 0.68 -3.80
CA PRO A 89 -18.44 0.37 -3.32
C PRO A 89 -17.38 0.36 -4.43
N ALA A 90 -17.77 0.56 -5.70
CA ALA A 90 -16.89 0.42 -6.86
C ALA A 90 -15.68 1.36 -6.81
N LEU A 91 -15.93 2.64 -6.59
CA LEU A 91 -14.89 3.67 -6.54
C LEU A 91 -14.01 3.52 -5.28
N PRO A 92 -14.57 3.32 -4.07
CA PRO A 92 -13.76 2.99 -2.90
C PRO A 92 -12.90 1.73 -3.07
N GLY A 93 -13.43 0.68 -3.71
CA GLY A 93 -12.67 -0.51 -4.04
C GLY A 93 -11.51 -0.22 -4.99
N ALA A 94 -11.76 0.57 -6.04
CA ALA A 94 -10.71 1.00 -6.97
C ALA A 94 -9.62 1.82 -6.27
N ALA A 95 -10.02 2.76 -5.42
CA ALA A 95 -9.08 3.58 -4.67
C ALA A 95 -8.25 2.72 -3.70
N LEU A 96 -8.88 1.82 -2.94
CA LEU A 96 -8.18 0.91 -2.02
C LEU A 96 -7.17 0.02 -2.76
N GLY A 97 -7.56 -0.48 -3.94
CA GLY A 97 -6.68 -1.26 -4.81
C GLY A 97 -5.47 -0.47 -5.29
N GLY A 98 -5.71 0.70 -5.90
CA GLY A 98 -4.65 1.55 -6.45
C GLY A 98 -3.73 2.12 -5.38
N PHE A 99 -4.27 2.69 -4.31
CA PHE A 99 -3.47 3.23 -3.21
C PHE A 99 -2.68 2.14 -2.46
N GLY A 100 -3.23 0.93 -2.35
CA GLY A 100 -2.51 -0.20 -1.75
C GLY A 100 -1.23 -0.53 -2.52
N VAL A 101 -1.32 -0.59 -3.86
CA VAL A 101 -0.14 -0.80 -4.71
C VAL A 101 0.81 0.38 -4.64
N LEU A 102 0.30 1.62 -4.65
CA LEU A 102 1.14 2.81 -4.55
C LEU A 102 2.01 2.79 -3.29
N LEU A 103 1.39 2.55 -2.13
CA LEU A 103 2.07 2.54 -0.83
C LEU A 103 3.04 1.37 -0.69
N ALA A 104 2.65 0.16 -1.08
CA ALA A 104 3.55 -0.98 -1.07
C ALA A 104 4.73 -0.78 -2.03
N GLY A 105 4.47 -0.24 -3.22
CA GLY A 105 5.49 0.08 -4.22
C GLY A 105 6.48 1.15 -3.75
N GLU A 106 5.98 2.23 -3.11
CA GLU A 106 6.79 3.27 -2.48
C GLU A 106 7.76 2.68 -1.44
N VAL A 107 7.26 1.79 -0.57
CA VAL A 107 8.08 1.11 0.43
C VAL A 107 9.13 0.21 -0.21
N VAL A 108 8.72 -0.64 -1.16
CA VAL A 108 9.65 -1.55 -1.86
C VAL A 108 10.75 -0.76 -2.58
N GLN A 109 10.40 0.30 -3.30
CA GLN A 109 11.37 1.11 -4.04
C GLN A 109 12.30 1.88 -3.10
N THR A 110 11.77 2.44 -2.01
CA THR A 110 12.59 3.13 -1.00
C THR A 110 13.58 2.17 -0.37
N VAL A 111 13.14 0.98 -0.01
CA VAL A 111 14.01 -0.06 0.56
C VAL A 111 15.08 -0.49 -0.45
N LEU A 112 14.70 -0.80 -1.69
CA LEU A 112 15.64 -1.21 -2.73
C LEU A 112 16.66 -0.12 -3.08
N ALA A 113 16.28 1.15 -3.00
CA ALA A 113 17.20 2.28 -3.19
C ALA A 113 18.31 2.35 -2.12
N ASN A 114 18.10 1.71 -0.96
CA ASN A 114 19.03 1.66 0.16
C ASN A 114 19.77 0.32 0.27
N VAL A 115 19.46 -0.67 -0.58
CA VAL A 115 20.13 -1.98 -0.50
C VAL A 115 21.58 -1.85 -0.98
N GLY A 116 22.52 -2.33 -0.15
CA GLY A 116 23.94 -2.42 -0.50
C GLY A 116 24.74 -1.13 -0.37
N VAL A 117 24.15 -0.05 0.17
CA VAL A 117 24.87 1.19 0.49
C VAL A 117 25.26 1.24 1.97
N SER A 118 26.41 1.85 2.27
CA SER A 118 26.92 1.97 3.64
C SER A 118 26.39 3.18 4.39
N ASP A 119 26.12 4.28 3.69
CA ASP A 119 25.51 5.51 4.23
C ASP A 119 24.26 5.84 3.42
N PHE A 120 23.18 6.25 4.08
CA PHE A 120 21.95 6.70 3.41
C PHE A 120 22.18 7.83 2.41
N ARG A 121 23.23 8.64 2.58
CA ARG A 121 23.58 9.73 1.67
C ARG A 121 24.03 9.25 0.30
N GLU A 122 24.41 7.99 0.19
CA GLU A 122 24.85 7.34 -1.06
C GLU A 122 23.68 6.72 -1.83
N ALA A 123 22.49 6.63 -1.21
CA ALA A 123 21.31 6.03 -1.81
C ALA A 123 20.84 6.82 -3.04
N ALA A 124 20.87 6.18 -4.20
CA ALA A 124 20.30 6.73 -5.43
C ALA A 124 18.78 6.91 -5.28
N PRO A 125 18.16 7.88 -5.98
CA PRO A 125 16.72 8.04 -5.94
C PRO A 125 16.00 6.78 -6.45
N PRO A 126 14.84 6.42 -5.86
CA PRO A 126 14.11 5.22 -6.23
C PRO A 126 13.74 5.24 -7.72
N GLY A 127 14.08 4.16 -8.42
CA GLY A 127 13.68 3.94 -9.82
C GLY A 127 12.34 3.23 -9.94
N GLY A 128 11.84 3.07 -11.17
CA GLY A 128 10.70 2.17 -11.43
C GLY A 128 9.29 2.76 -11.21
N HIS A 129 9.16 4.08 -11.08
CA HIS A 129 7.87 4.78 -10.96
C HIS A 129 6.83 4.35 -12.02
N GLY A 130 7.28 4.07 -13.25
CA GLY A 130 6.40 3.58 -14.32
C GLY A 130 5.76 2.22 -14.01
N TRP A 131 6.49 1.31 -13.37
CA TRP A 131 5.95 0.01 -12.95
C TRP A 131 4.96 0.14 -11.80
N VAL A 132 5.23 1.04 -10.84
CA VAL A 132 4.27 1.34 -9.76
C VAL A 132 3.01 1.97 -10.34
N ALA A 133 3.13 2.91 -11.26
CA ALA A 133 1.97 3.52 -11.92
C ALA A 133 1.12 2.47 -12.64
N LEU A 134 1.74 1.56 -13.41
CA LEU A 134 1.04 0.44 -14.03
C LEU A 134 0.38 -0.47 -12.98
N GLY A 135 1.10 -0.79 -11.91
CA GLY A 135 0.59 -1.54 -10.78
C GLY A 135 -0.63 -0.89 -10.12
N CYS A 136 -0.63 0.43 -9.94
CA CYS A 136 -1.77 1.18 -9.40
C CYS A 136 -3.01 1.08 -10.30
N VAL A 137 -2.83 1.17 -11.62
CA VAL A 137 -3.92 1.00 -12.58
C VAL A 137 -4.51 -0.41 -12.47
N LEU A 138 -3.65 -1.44 -12.43
CA LEU A 138 -4.09 -2.83 -12.30
C LEU A 138 -4.75 -3.10 -10.95
N GLY A 139 -4.16 -2.61 -9.86
CA GLY A 139 -4.69 -2.71 -8.51
C GLY A 139 -6.05 -2.03 -8.40
N GLY A 140 -6.20 -0.83 -8.96
CA GLY A 140 -7.47 -0.12 -8.99
C GLY A 140 -8.53 -0.83 -9.84
N TRP A 141 -8.16 -1.35 -11.01
CA TRP A 141 -9.06 -2.15 -11.82
C TRP A 141 -9.54 -3.42 -11.09
N LEU A 142 -8.62 -4.14 -10.43
CA LEU A 142 -8.95 -5.32 -9.61
C LEU A 142 -9.87 -4.94 -8.45
N GLY A 143 -9.55 -3.89 -7.72
CA GLY A 143 -10.35 -3.38 -6.61
C GLY A 143 -11.78 -3.01 -7.04
N TRP A 144 -11.92 -2.31 -8.18
CA TRP A 144 -13.21 -2.00 -8.79
C TRP A 144 -14.01 -3.27 -9.13
N ARG A 145 -13.36 -4.25 -9.79
CA ARG A 145 -13.99 -5.52 -10.19
C ARG A 145 -14.48 -6.31 -8.98
N LEU A 146 -13.68 -6.39 -7.92
CA LEU A 146 -14.00 -7.14 -6.71
C LEU A 146 -15.13 -6.47 -5.91
N ALA A 147 -15.17 -5.14 -5.89
CA ALA A 147 -16.25 -4.38 -5.26
C ALA A 147 -17.60 -4.51 -6.00
N ASN A 148 -17.58 -4.61 -7.34
CA ASN A 148 -18.80 -4.71 -8.15
C ASN A 148 -19.38 -6.13 -8.32
N ARG A 149 -18.57 -7.19 -8.19
CA ARG A 149 -19.01 -8.58 -8.44
C ARG A 149 -19.65 -9.26 -7.22
N GLY A 150 -20.58 -8.58 -6.54
CA GLY A 150 -21.41 -9.18 -5.50
C GLY A 150 -22.84 -8.72 -5.56
#